data_AF-A0A182H5T0-F1
#
_entry.id   AF-A0A182H5T0-F1
#
_cell.length_a   1.000
_cell.length_b   1.000
_cell.length_c   1.000
_cell.angle_alpha   90.00
_cell.angle_beta   90.00
_cell.angle_gamma   90.00
#
_symmetry.space_group_name_H-M   'P 1'
#
loop_
_entity.id
_entity.type
_entity.pdbx_description
1 polymer ?
#
loop_
_entity_poly.entity_id
_entity_poly.type
_entity_poly.pdbx_seq_one_letter_code
_entity_poly.pdbx_strand_id
1 'polypeptide(L)'
;HHRVYMFFTWLLTCCGFIIIFIDMDGWQDHAHAVVGLITFILCFLQPIFGAARPPEDVRKIFRLVHVVSGHLAYFLAVINMFLAMSLTTAKMPEEMYGLFGAAVGFNFVIHIVFNVLEHMSKKKGIPTDPTKDASYSRWRKVTLMAQMIGLFAFTVALIALLWND
;
A
#
# COMPACT_ATOMS: atom_id res chain seq x y z
N HIS A 1 -4.77 -12.98 -10.43
CA HIS A 1 -3.64 -12.02 -10.44
C HIS A 1 -3.48 -11.23 -9.14
N HIS A 2 -4.53 -10.63 -8.54
CA HIS A 2 -4.43 -9.87 -7.26
C HIS A 2 -3.62 -10.57 -6.15
N ARG A 3 -3.92 -11.84 -5.84
CA ARG A 3 -3.22 -12.61 -4.79
C ARG A 3 -1.70 -12.75 -5.02
N VAL A 4 -1.28 -12.81 -6.28
CA VAL A 4 0.14 -12.91 -6.64
C VAL A 4 0.85 -11.59 -6.37
N TYR A 5 0.26 -10.45 -6.76
CA TYR A 5 0.82 -9.13 -6.46
C TYR A 5 0.93 -8.88 -4.95
N MET A 6 -0.09 -9.29 -4.18
CA MET A 6 -0.05 -9.17 -2.72
C MET A 6 1.03 -10.06 -2.09
N PHE A 7 1.25 -11.26 -2.63
CA PHE A 7 2.34 -12.13 -2.17
C PHE A 7 3.72 -11.53 -2.44
N PHE A 8 3.96 -10.98 -3.63
CA PHE A 8 5.22 -10.30 -3.93
C PHE A 8 5.42 -9.05 -3.07
N THR A 9 4.37 -8.26 -2.84
CA THR A 9 4.43 -7.10 -1.94
C THR A 9 4.86 -7.56 -0.54
N TRP A 10 4.21 -8.60 -0.01
CA TRP A 10 4.56 -9.17 1.29
C TRP A 10 5.99 -9.69 1.35
N LEU A 11 6.45 -10.39 0.31
CA LEU A 11 7.82 -10.90 0.23
C LEU A 11 8.85 -9.75 0.22
N LEU A 12 8.63 -8.73 -0.61
CA LEU A 12 9.51 -7.57 -0.70
C LEU A 12 9.55 -6.79 0.62
N THR A 13 8.42 -6.67 1.31
CA THR A 13 8.38 -6.06 2.65
C THR A 13 9.19 -6.87 3.66
N CYS A 14 9.11 -8.20 3.64
CA CYS A 14 9.94 -9.06 4.49
C CYS A 14 11.43 -8.90 4.20
N CYS A 15 11.82 -8.95 2.92
CA CYS A 15 13.22 -8.74 2.53
C CYS A 15 13.73 -7.36 2.94
N GLY A 16 12.97 -6.30 2.66
CA GLY A 16 13.36 -4.93 3.03
C GLY A 16 13.51 -4.75 4.54
N PHE A 17 12.60 -5.31 5.33
CA PHE A 17 12.69 -5.30 6.79
C PHE A 17 13.96 -6.01 7.28
N ILE A 18 14.26 -7.20 6.77
CA ILE A 18 15.48 -7.96 7.14
C ILE A 18 16.75 -7.18 6.76
N ILE A 19 16.80 -6.61 5.55
CA ILE A 19 17.97 -5.84 5.07
C ILE A 19 18.27 -4.67 6.00
N ILE A 20 17.25 -3.91 6.43
CA ILE A 20 17.44 -2.77 7.35
C ILE A 20 18.05 -3.22 8.69
N PHE A 21 17.60 -4.35 9.25
CA PHE A 21 18.16 -4.85 10.51
C PHE A 21 19.61 -5.33 10.38
N ILE A 22 19.97 -5.88 9.22
CA ILE A 22 21.36 -6.26 8.92
C ILE A 22 22.23 -5.01 8.77
N ASP A 23 21.77 -3.99 8.04
CA ASP A 23 22.52 -2.75 7.80
C ASP A 23 22.76 -1.93 9.08
N MET A 24 21.79 -1.95 9.99
CA MET A 24 21.85 -1.20 11.25
C MET A 24 22.52 -1.95 12.42
N ASP A 25 23.06 -3.15 12.18
CA ASP A 25 23.60 -4.06 13.20
C ASP A 25 22.62 -4.32 14.37
N GLY A 26 21.30 -4.29 14.09
CA GLY A 26 20.25 -4.54 15.08
C GLY A 26 19.26 -3.38 15.29
N TRP A 27 18.69 -3.31 16.49
CA TRP A 27 17.61 -2.39 16.83
C TRP A 27 18.12 -0.99 17.18
N GLN A 28 17.41 0.02 16.71
CA GLN A 28 17.64 1.43 17.03
C GLN A 28 16.39 2.03 17.67
N ASP A 29 16.55 2.73 18.80
CA ASP A 29 15.43 3.25 19.58
C ASP A 29 14.97 4.63 19.09
N HIS A 30 14.25 4.65 17.96
CA HIS A 30 13.64 5.85 17.42
C HIS A 30 12.26 5.57 16.83
N ALA A 31 11.44 6.62 16.68
CA ALA A 31 10.05 6.50 16.25
C ALA A 31 9.87 5.71 14.94
N HIS A 32 10.76 5.90 13.95
CA HIS A 32 10.72 5.14 12.69
C HIS A 32 10.88 3.62 12.89
N ALA A 33 11.71 3.17 13.83
CA ALA A 33 11.93 1.74 14.05
C ALA A 33 10.69 1.11 14.71
N VAL A 34 10.11 1.78 15.71
CA VAL A 34 8.90 1.34 16.41
C VAL A 34 7.70 1.29 15.48
N VAL A 35 7.44 2.39 14.76
CA VAL A 35 6.31 2.48 13.82
C VAL A 35 6.52 1.50 12.67
N GLY A 36 7.76 1.36 12.16
CA GLY A 36 8.13 0.38 11.15
C GLY A 36 7.86 -1.06 11.58
N LEU A 37 8.25 -1.45 12.79
CA LEU A 37 8.00 -2.78 13.34
C LEU A 37 6.50 -3.08 13.50
N ILE A 38 5.72 -2.14 14.05
CA ILE A 38 4.26 -2.30 14.18
C ILE A 38 3.63 -2.46 12.80
N THR A 39 4.02 -1.60 11.84
CA THR A 39 3.55 -1.67 10.46
C THR A 39 3.89 -3.02 9.83
N PHE A 40 5.12 -3.49 10.01
CA PHE A 40 5.59 -4.77 9.50
C PHE A 40 4.76 -5.93 10.05
N ILE A 41 4.53 -5.99 11.37
CA ILE A 41 3.70 -7.03 12.00
C ILE A 41 2.29 -7.04 11.40
N LEU A 42 1.66 -5.87 11.27
CA LEU A 42 0.31 -5.77 10.69
C LEU A 42 0.30 -6.27 9.23
N CYS A 43 1.26 -5.84 8.41
CA CYS A 43 1.43 -6.29 7.02
C CYS A 43 1.71 -7.80 6.93
N PHE A 44 2.52 -8.33 7.85
CA PHE A 44 2.91 -9.74 7.87
C PHE A 44 1.72 -10.65 8.16
N LEU A 45 0.83 -10.22 9.06
CA LEU A 45 -0.39 -10.96 9.42
C LEU A 45 -1.52 -10.86 8.37
N GLN A 46 -1.51 -9.84 7.50
CA GLN A 46 -2.54 -9.66 6.47
C GLN A 46 -2.84 -10.92 5.63
N PRO A 47 -1.85 -11.60 5.00
CA PRO A 47 -2.14 -12.79 4.20
C PRO A 47 -2.67 -13.96 5.02
N ILE A 48 -2.29 -14.07 6.30
CA ILE A 48 -2.78 -15.12 7.21
C ILE A 48 -4.27 -14.91 7.46
N PHE A 49 -4.67 -13.69 7.84
CA PHE A 49 -6.08 -13.34 8.02
C PHE A 49 -6.88 -13.40 6.71
N GLY A 50 -6.27 -13.04 5.59
CA GLY A 50 -6.91 -13.11 4.27
C GLY A 50 -7.10 -14.54 3.75
N ALA A 51 -6.25 -15.48 4.16
CA ALA A 51 -6.36 -16.90 3.82
C ALA A 51 -7.27 -17.69 4.77
N ALA A 52 -7.49 -17.18 5.99
CA ALA A 52 -8.34 -17.81 6.98
C ALA A 52 -9.78 -18.00 6.45
N ARG A 53 -10.38 -19.15 6.78
CA ARG A 53 -11.79 -19.47 6.47
C ARG A 53 -12.58 -19.62 7.77
N PRO A 54 -12.87 -18.51 8.47
CA PRO A 54 -13.60 -18.54 9.74
C PRO A 54 -15.02 -19.11 9.58
N PRO A 55 -15.58 -19.75 10.61
CA PRO A 55 -16.99 -20.14 10.64
C PRO A 55 -17.94 -18.93 10.57
N GLU A 56 -19.21 -19.16 10.22
CA GLU A 56 -20.19 -18.10 9.91
C GLU A 56 -20.40 -17.09 11.05
N ASP A 57 -20.38 -17.56 12.28
CA ASP A 57 -20.59 -16.78 13.50
C ASP A 57 -19.53 -15.68 13.69
N VAL A 58 -18.27 -15.96 13.35
CA VAL A 58 -17.15 -15.02 13.51
C VAL A 58 -16.67 -14.40 12.19
N ARG A 59 -17.19 -14.85 11.04
CA ARG A 59 -16.80 -14.38 9.69
C ARG A 59 -16.83 -12.86 9.54
N LYS A 60 -17.86 -12.20 10.08
CA LYS A 60 -17.99 -10.74 10.04
C LYS A 60 -16.90 -10.03 10.82
N ILE A 61 -16.55 -10.54 12.00
CA ILE A 61 -15.49 -10.00 12.86
C ILE A 61 -14.14 -10.18 12.19
N PHE A 62 -13.84 -11.37 11.67
CA PHE A 62 -12.60 -11.62 10.93
C PHE A 62 -12.46 -10.70 9.72
N ARG A 63 -13.53 -10.51 8.94
CA ARG A 63 -13.52 -9.57 7.81
C ARG A 63 -13.28 -8.14 8.29
N LEU A 64 -13.92 -7.72 9.37
CA LEU A 64 -13.73 -6.38 9.94
C LEU A 64 -12.28 -6.17 10.38
N VAL A 65 -11.72 -7.10 11.17
CA VAL A 65 -10.33 -7.04 11.63
C VAL A 65 -9.37 -7.01 10.45
N HIS A 66 -9.57 -7.86 9.45
CA HIS A 66 -8.72 -7.87 8.25
C HIS A 66 -8.78 -6.53 7.51
N VAL A 67 -9.98 -5.99 7.29
CA VAL A 67 -10.14 -4.71 6.59
C VAL A 67 -9.54 -3.55 7.40
N VAL A 68 -9.85 -3.44 8.69
CA VAL A 68 -9.38 -2.35 9.54
C VAL A 68 -7.86 -2.39 9.72
N SER A 69 -7.29 -3.57 9.99
CA SER A 69 -5.85 -3.72 10.12
C SER A 69 -5.10 -3.42 8.82
N GLY A 70 -5.70 -3.73 7.66
CA GLY A 70 -5.15 -3.34 6.36
C GLY A 70 -5.08 -1.83 6.16
N HIS A 71 -6.14 -1.09 6.51
CA HIS A 71 -6.13 0.38 6.43
C HIS A 71 -5.14 0.99 7.42
N LEU A 72 -5.08 0.46 8.64
CA LEU A 72 -4.13 0.92 9.66
C LEU A 72 -2.68 0.71 9.19
N ALA A 73 -2.38 -0.46 8.64
CA ALA A 73 -1.05 -0.74 8.08
C ALA A 73 -0.66 0.25 6.99
N TYR A 74 -1.59 0.61 6.09
CA TYR A 74 -1.35 1.62 5.07
C TYR A 74 -1.03 3.01 5.67
N PHE A 75 -1.84 3.49 6.62
CA PHE A 75 -1.59 4.78 7.28
C PHE A 75 -0.25 4.80 8.01
N LEU A 76 0.06 3.75 8.76
CA LEU A 76 1.34 3.65 9.47
C LEU A 76 2.51 3.55 8.50
N ALA A 77 2.38 2.87 7.36
CA ALA A 77 3.42 2.82 6.33
C ALA A 77 3.72 4.21 5.75
N VAL A 78 2.68 5.01 5.46
CA VAL A 78 2.86 6.39 4.97
C VAL A 78 3.54 7.25 6.05
N ILE A 79 3.10 7.16 7.30
CA ILE A 79 3.74 7.88 8.42
C ILE A 79 5.21 7.44 8.54
N ASN A 80 5.47 6.13 8.50
CA ASN A 80 6.82 5.60 8.67
C ASN A 80 7.77 6.04 7.55
N MET A 81 7.27 6.17 6.33
CA MET A 81 8.02 6.70 5.18
C MET A 81 8.50 8.13 5.45
N PHE A 82 7.66 9.01 5.99
CA PHE A 82 8.08 10.37 6.36
C PHE A 82 8.95 10.41 7.62
N LEU A 83 8.78 9.48 8.57
CA LEU A 83 9.70 9.36 9.71
C LEU A 83 11.11 8.94 9.29
N ALA A 84 11.27 8.25 8.15
CA ALA A 84 12.60 7.93 7.62
C ALA A 84 13.36 9.19 7.20
N MET A 85 12.65 10.20 6.67
CA MET A 85 13.24 11.44 6.18
C MET A 85 13.89 12.28 7.29
N SER A 86 13.47 12.12 8.54
CA SER A 86 14.08 12.81 9.67
C SER A 86 15.28 12.07 10.26
N LEU A 87 15.64 10.89 9.73
CA LEU A 87 16.82 10.15 10.16
C LEU A 87 18.05 10.60 9.39
N THR A 88 19.04 11.11 10.11
CA THR A 88 20.36 11.43 9.54
C THR A 88 21.06 10.21 8.96
N THR A 89 20.78 9.01 9.50
CA THR A 89 21.34 7.74 9.03
C THR A 89 20.84 7.35 7.64
N ALA A 90 19.61 7.76 7.28
CA ALA A 90 19.03 7.44 5.98
C ALA A 90 19.70 8.20 4.81
N LYS A 91 20.46 9.27 5.12
CA LYS A 91 21.19 10.11 4.14
C LYS A 91 20.35 10.49 2.91
N MET A 92 19.06 10.75 3.11
CA MET A 92 18.14 11.04 2.01
C MET A 92 18.23 12.51 1.57
N PRO A 93 18.25 12.79 0.26
CA PRO A 93 18.16 14.14 -0.28
C PRO A 93 16.87 14.83 0.12
N GLU A 94 16.92 16.15 0.32
CA GLU A 94 15.73 16.96 0.65
C GLU A 94 14.65 16.87 -0.45
N GLU A 95 15.07 16.68 -1.71
CA GLU A 95 14.18 16.52 -2.87
C GLU A 95 13.23 15.32 -2.72
N MET A 96 13.63 14.28 -1.99
CA MET A 96 12.78 13.11 -1.74
C MET A 96 11.51 13.48 -0.96
N TYR A 97 11.52 14.53 -0.14
CA TYR A 97 10.33 14.96 0.60
C TYR A 97 9.21 15.39 -0.35
N GLY A 98 9.56 16.18 -1.37
CA GLY A 98 8.62 16.60 -2.42
C GLY A 98 8.12 15.43 -3.24
N LEU A 99 9.01 14.50 -3.59
CA LEU A 99 8.67 13.31 -4.37
C LEU A 99 7.71 12.38 -3.60
N PHE A 100 7.98 12.11 -2.32
CA PHE A 100 7.08 11.33 -1.47
C PHE A 100 5.73 12.02 -1.28
N GLY A 101 5.72 13.33 -1.03
CA GLY A 101 4.50 14.13 -0.94
C GLY A 101 3.65 14.06 -2.20
N ALA A 102 4.27 14.21 -3.37
CA ALA A 102 3.60 14.10 -4.67
C ALA A 102 3.02 12.69 -4.90
N ALA A 103 3.77 11.63 -4.56
CA ALA A 103 3.30 10.26 -4.70
C ALA A 103 2.10 9.95 -3.78
N VAL A 104 2.12 10.45 -2.54
CA VAL A 104 1.00 10.33 -1.60
C VAL A 104 -0.23 11.08 -2.12
N GLY A 105 -0.05 12.33 -2.56
CA GLY A 105 -1.14 13.14 -3.13
C GLY A 105 -1.76 12.49 -4.37
N PHE A 106 -0.93 11.97 -5.28
CA PHE A 106 -1.39 11.23 -6.45
C PHE A 106 -2.21 9.99 -6.06
N ASN A 107 -1.70 9.15 -5.16
CA ASN A 107 -2.41 7.95 -4.70
C ASN A 107 -3.73 8.29 -4.03
N PHE A 108 -3.78 9.36 -3.23
CA PHE A 108 -4.99 9.82 -2.57
C PHE A 108 -6.06 10.25 -3.58
N VAL A 109 -5.70 11.06 -4.59
CA VAL A 109 -6.62 11.49 -5.65
C VAL A 109 -7.14 10.29 -6.43
N ILE A 110 -6.26 9.38 -6.83
CA ILE A 110 -6.65 8.16 -7.56
C ILE A 110 -7.60 7.28 -6.74
N HIS A 111 -7.35 7.11 -5.43
CA HIS A 111 -8.24 6.36 -4.55
C HIS A 111 -9.62 7.02 -4.40
N ILE A 112 -9.70 8.34 -4.31
CA ILE A 112 -10.98 9.05 -4.32
C ILE A 112 -11.75 8.78 -5.61
N VAL A 113 -11.09 8.95 -6.77
CA VAL A 113 -11.71 8.69 -8.08
C VAL A 113 -12.20 7.25 -8.17
N PHE A 114 -11.40 6.28 -7.73
CA PHE A 114 -11.78 4.87 -7.76
C PHE A 114 -13.02 4.58 -6.90
N ASN A 115 -13.07 5.13 -5.67
CA ASN A 115 -14.21 4.97 -4.77
C ASN A 115 -15.49 5.63 -5.31
N VAL A 116 -15.38 6.82 -5.92
CA VAL A 116 -16.50 7.50 -6.58
C VAL A 116 -17.03 6.67 -7.75
N LEU A 117 -16.14 6.15 -8.60
CA LEU A 117 -16.52 5.27 -9.71
C LEU A 117 -17.19 3.97 -9.22
N GLU A 118 -16.70 3.38 -8.14
CA GLU A 118 -17.32 2.21 -7.51
C GLU A 118 -18.71 2.52 -6.96
N HIS A 119 -18.87 3.66 -6.28
CA HIS A 119 -20.17 4.10 -5.77
C HIS A 119 -21.19 4.30 -6.91
N MET A 120 -20.78 4.99 -7.98
CA MET A 120 -21.63 5.17 -9.17
C MET A 120 -21.98 3.85 -9.85
N SER A 121 -21.03 2.90 -9.91
CA SER A 121 -21.24 1.56 -10.44
C SER A 121 -22.31 0.80 -9.64
N LYS A 122 -22.21 0.81 -8.30
CA LYS A 122 -23.21 0.18 -7.41
C LYS A 122 -24.60 0.80 -7.57
N LYS A 123 -24.68 2.14 -7.64
CA LYS A 123 -25.96 2.86 -7.80
C LYS A 123 -26.67 2.52 -9.12
N LYS A 124 -25.90 2.28 -10.20
CA LYS A 124 -26.48 1.95 -11.51
C LYS A 124 -26.94 0.49 -11.65
N GLY A 125 -26.52 -0.39 -10.74
CA GLY A 125 -26.89 -1.80 -10.73
C GLY A 125 -26.08 -2.66 -11.73
N ILE A 126 -26.24 -3.98 -11.60
CA ILE A 126 -25.57 -4.97 -12.45
C ILE A 126 -26.29 -4.98 -13.81
N PRO A 127 -25.57 -4.93 -14.95
CA PRO A 127 -26.18 -5.10 -16.26
C PRO A 127 -26.96 -6.43 -16.33
N THR A 128 -28.19 -6.40 -16.85
CA THR A 128 -29.00 -7.61 -17.06
C THR A 128 -28.47 -8.51 -18.19
N ASP A 129 -27.65 -7.94 -19.07
CA ASP A 129 -26.99 -8.64 -20.17
C ASP A 129 -25.60 -9.15 -19.72
N PRO A 130 -25.36 -10.48 -19.69
CA PRO A 130 -24.10 -11.05 -19.24
C PRO A 130 -22.91 -10.77 -20.17
N THR A 131 -23.16 -10.27 -21.39
CA THR A 131 -22.10 -9.88 -22.33
C THR A 131 -21.59 -8.45 -22.12
N LYS A 132 -22.29 -7.66 -21.29
CA LYS A 132 -21.92 -6.27 -21.01
C LYS A 132 -21.12 -6.15 -19.72
N ASP A 133 -20.00 -5.45 -19.82
CA ASP A 133 -19.20 -5.04 -18.67
C ASP A 133 -20.05 -4.23 -17.66
N ALA A 134 -19.75 -4.40 -16.37
CA ALA A 134 -20.36 -3.60 -15.31
C ALA A 134 -20.22 -2.10 -15.58
N SER A 135 -21.21 -1.31 -15.16
CA SER A 135 -21.16 0.13 -15.40
C SER A 135 -19.91 0.75 -14.78
N TYR A 136 -19.27 1.67 -15.49
CA TYR A 136 -17.99 2.31 -15.12
C TYR A 136 -16.79 1.34 -15.02
N SER A 137 -16.90 0.06 -15.42
CA SER A 137 -15.80 -0.91 -15.40
C SER A 137 -14.58 -0.42 -16.19
N ARG A 138 -14.78 0.13 -17.40
CA ARG A 138 -13.69 0.69 -18.21
C ARG A 138 -12.95 1.81 -17.48
N TRP A 139 -13.67 2.76 -16.88
CA TRP A 139 -13.07 3.86 -16.11
C TRP A 139 -12.30 3.35 -14.90
N ARG A 140 -12.83 2.38 -14.16
CA ARG A 140 -12.12 1.74 -13.04
C ARG A 140 -10.81 1.07 -13.49
N LYS A 141 -10.83 0.35 -14.62
CA LYS A 141 -9.62 -0.24 -15.21
C LYS A 141 -8.61 0.84 -15.59
N VAL A 142 -9.04 1.94 -16.22
CA VAL A 142 -8.17 3.07 -16.57
C VAL A 142 -7.55 3.72 -15.33
N THR A 143 -8.34 3.97 -14.28
CA THR A 143 -7.85 4.53 -13.01
C THR A 143 -6.79 3.62 -12.37
N LEU A 144 -6.99 2.30 -12.38
CA LEU A 144 -5.99 1.34 -11.89
C LEU A 144 -4.70 1.36 -12.74
N MET A 145 -4.82 1.39 -14.06
CA MET A 145 -3.64 1.47 -14.94
C MET A 145 -2.86 2.77 -14.72
N ALA A 146 -3.55 3.89 -14.57
CA ALA A 146 -2.93 5.17 -14.23
C ALA A 146 -2.19 5.09 -12.88
N GLN A 147 -2.80 4.46 -11.87
CA GLN A 147 -2.15 4.23 -10.58
C GLN A 147 -0.85 3.43 -10.73
N MET A 148 -0.88 2.32 -11.46
CA MET A 148 0.27 1.45 -11.67
C MET A 148 1.41 2.17 -12.40
N ILE A 149 1.08 2.95 -13.43
CA ILE A 149 2.07 3.76 -14.17
C ILE A 149 2.68 4.83 -13.25
N GLY A 150 1.85 5.53 -12.48
CA GLY A 150 2.33 6.56 -11.55
C GLY A 150 3.24 5.99 -10.46
N LEU A 151 2.88 4.84 -9.88
CA LEU A 151 3.72 4.15 -8.88
C LEU A 151 5.04 3.66 -9.50
N PHE A 152 5.01 3.13 -10.73
CA PHE A 152 6.22 2.71 -11.42
C PHE A 152 7.15 3.89 -11.72
N ALA A 153 6.60 5.00 -12.24
CA ALA A 153 7.36 6.22 -12.49
C ALA A 153 7.97 6.80 -11.20
N PHE A 154 7.23 6.78 -10.10
CA PHE A 154 7.73 7.16 -8.79
C PHE A 154 8.91 6.28 -8.34
N THR A 155 8.81 4.95 -8.46
CA THR A 155 9.92 4.04 -8.12
C THR A 155 11.17 4.31 -8.98
N VAL A 156 10.99 4.55 -10.28
CA VAL A 156 12.10 4.90 -11.19
C VAL A 156 12.74 6.22 -10.78
N ALA A 157 11.94 7.25 -10.47
CA ALA A 157 12.45 8.55 -10.02
C ALA A 157 13.22 8.42 -8.68
N LEU A 158 12.71 7.61 -7.75
CA LEU A 158 13.37 7.35 -6.47
C LEU A 158 14.74 6.68 -6.65
N ILE A 159 14.83 5.67 -7.52
CA ILE A 159 16.11 5.01 -7.84
C ILE A 159 17.06 6.00 -8.54
N ALA A 160 16.56 6.81 -9.46
CA ALA A 160 17.39 7.77 -10.20
C ALA A 160 17.98 8.84 -9.28
N LEU A 161 17.21 9.34 -8.30
CA LEU A 161 17.74 10.28 -7.30
C LEU A 161 18.81 9.60 -6.45
N LEU A 162 18.49 8.46 -5.83
CA LEU A 162 19.43 7.73 -4.97
C LEU A 162 20.72 7.26 -5.66
N TRP A 163 20.69 7.09 -6.99
CA TRP A 163 21.88 6.71 -7.77
C TRP A 163 22.78 7.89 -8.12
N ASN A 164 22.23 9.11 -8.16
CA ASN A 164 22.95 10.31 -8.55
C ASN A 164 23.57 11.07 -7.37
N ASP A 165 23.27 10.66 -6.13
CA ASP A 165 23.85 11.16 -4.87
C ASP A 165 24.98 10.26 -4.34
#